data_AF-A0A0S3U962-F1
#
_entry.id   AF-A0A0S3U962-F1
#
_cell.length_a   1.000
_cell.length_b   1.000
_cell.length_c   1.000
_cell.angle_alpha   90.00
_cell.angle_beta   90.00
_cell.angle_gamma   90.00
#
_symmetry.space_group_name_H-M   'P 1'
#
loop_
_entity.id
_entity.type
_entity.pdbx_description
1 polymer ?
#
loop_
_entity_poly.entity_id
_entity_poly.type
_entity_poly.pdbx_seq_one_letter_code
_entity_poly.pdbx_strand_id
1 'polypeptide(L)'
;MTDPVSTSYRAVRIRQTDAGGWLILFAAPATEIDQWAGIPQKKEIGSQETTGFQREENEKRIKELVDFYSNDNNVIQNPLLCATRQTNQGVVQFQPDSEVEQSLFAQTGVLTIQVEPLEEMSLLDLLRRVKSDLERRVPTLSSQQPSDKLLVDLKRRASTEAVEPESAVASESDVDEAETGESSEDSIETEESAGAVFSDESHIFDFWEEVAARVQLLEELGSSFNRDEFLSYSKDAMISFLRPIVVVDGQHRLRGAVESAKFLSSREPYRNELEQAIINGANPDSAQKSVEAKIARRLPISLLVTDDPAEHVFQFVVVNQKATPIGKALLGTIVSTSLSNDELARVSDRLEKSGIQLEESRAVAYFTRKPGSPFHRLVERGLTSENINLLQWNVLLSLVRIFQDLKGGRLFGEKNDYADKWRRTYLSRSEIVGDWEAKGFKTAFEYWSQFEGPWRDVFAAFWSAVRDKLADPHDDSANNYWGSPRTSNIFNKVSLTILAADFFQYLCERRLGISSVESIPQLVDEWLEGVNTSYFNRGWDLEGVRKDTPGRRKQWAKLWSEYRKDPDRLPRVDQYRLEMKD
;
A
#
# COMPACT_ATOMS: atom_id res chain seq x y z
N MET A 1 -5.27 -21.99 30.50
CA MET A 1 -5.34 -22.60 29.16
C MET A 1 -6.69 -23.26 29.04
N THR A 2 -7.59 -22.56 28.37
CA THR A 2 -8.83 -23.05 27.77
C THR A 2 -8.46 -23.95 26.59
N ASP A 3 -9.14 -25.08 26.43
CA ASP A 3 -8.87 -26.01 25.32
C ASP A 3 -9.27 -25.38 23.97
N PRO A 4 -8.54 -25.65 22.88
CA PRO A 4 -8.85 -25.09 21.57
C PRO A 4 -10.23 -25.56 21.08
N VAL A 5 -11.05 -24.62 20.62
CA VAL A 5 -12.40 -24.90 20.12
C VAL A 5 -12.29 -25.53 18.74
N SER A 6 -12.88 -26.71 18.56
CA SER A 6 -12.86 -27.43 17.27
C SER A 6 -14.23 -27.40 16.61
N THR A 7 -14.32 -26.86 15.40
CA THR A 7 -15.51 -26.90 14.55
C THR A 7 -15.31 -27.88 13.38
N SER A 8 -16.40 -28.45 12.86
CA SER A 8 -16.33 -29.47 11.80
C SER A 8 -17.45 -29.33 10.78
N TYR A 9 -17.09 -29.39 9.50
CA TYR A 9 -17.97 -29.12 8.37
C TYR A 9 -17.91 -30.25 7.35
N ARG A 10 -19.05 -30.61 6.76
CA ARG A 10 -19.07 -31.47 5.57
C ARG A 10 -18.54 -30.67 4.38
N ALA A 11 -17.59 -31.26 3.67
CA ALA A 11 -16.79 -30.56 2.67
C ALA A 11 -16.45 -31.46 1.48
N VAL A 12 -16.12 -30.83 0.35
CA VAL A 12 -15.56 -31.48 -0.83
C VAL A 12 -14.21 -30.85 -1.13
N ARG A 13 -13.13 -31.63 -1.16
CA ARG A 13 -11.84 -31.16 -1.66
C ARG A 13 -11.65 -31.53 -3.12
N ILE A 14 -11.16 -30.59 -3.92
CA ILE A 14 -10.85 -30.77 -5.34
C ILE A 14 -9.44 -30.26 -5.65
N ARG A 15 -8.76 -30.85 -6.63
CA ARG A 15 -7.54 -30.29 -7.22
C ARG A 15 -7.72 -30.17 -8.74
N GLN A 16 -7.16 -29.12 -9.34
CA GLN A 16 -7.33 -28.83 -10.77
C GLN A 16 -6.25 -29.49 -11.64
N THR A 17 -5.06 -29.71 -11.08
CA THR A 17 -3.92 -30.37 -11.71
C THR A 17 -3.19 -31.20 -10.67
N ASP A 18 -2.29 -32.10 -11.08
CA ASP A 18 -1.50 -32.91 -10.14
C ASP A 18 -0.47 -32.11 -9.34
N ALA A 19 -0.07 -30.93 -9.84
CA ALA A 19 0.81 -29.98 -9.16
C ALA A 19 0.04 -28.89 -8.38
N GLY A 20 -1.29 -28.86 -8.47
CA GLY A 20 -2.13 -27.85 -7.83
C GLY A 20 -2.44 -28.20 -6.38
N GLY A 21 -2.46 -27.18 -5.51
CA GLY A 21 -2.94 -27.32 -4.14
C GLY A 21 -4.42 -27.75 -4.08
N TRP A 22 -4.82 -28.32 -2.94
CA TRP A 22 -6.21 -28.69 -2.70
C TRP A 22 -7.07 -27.45 -2.45
N LEU A 23 -8.24 -27.41 -3.06
CA LEU A 23 -9.30 -26.44 -2.81
C LEU A 23 -10.45 -27.13 -2.07
N ILE A 24 -10.82 -26.65 -0.88
CA ILE A 24 -11.90 -27.22 -0.08
C ILE A 24 -13.14 -26.33 -0.19
N LEU A 25 -14.25 -26.92 -0.64
CA LEU A 25 -15.55 -26.30 -0.77
C LEU A 25 -16.46 -26.75 0.37
N PHE A 26 -16.99 -25.80 1.15
CA PHE A 26 -17.90 -26.06 2.26
C PHE A 26 -18.77 -24.83 2.55
N ALA A 27 -19.63 -24.90 3.58
CA ALA A 27 -20.38 -23.76 4.07
C ALA A 27 -20.42 -23.73 5.61
N ALA A 28 -20.25 -22.56 6.19
CA ALA A 28 -20.27 -22.32 7.64
C ALA A 28 -21.11 -21.08 7.99
N PRO A 29 -21.70 -20.99 9.19
CA PRO A 29 -22.35 -19.78 9.68
C PRO A 29 -21.39 -18.60 9.73
N ALA A 30 -21.83 -17.41 9.31
CA ALA A 30 -21.00 -16.20 9.26
C ALA A 30 -20.29 -15.87 10.58
N THR A 31 -20.94 -16.10 11.72
CA THR A 31 -20.39 -15.90 13.07
C THR A 31 -19.31 -16.91 13.46
N GLU A 32 -19.32 -18.13 12.92
CA GLU A 32 -18.22 -19.09 13.07
C GLU A 32 -17.04 -18.70 12.18
N ILE A 33 -17.31 -18.23 10.94
CA ILE A 33 -16.26 -17.75 10.02
C ILE A 33 -15.49 -16.58 10.65
N ASP A 34 -16.18 -15.64 11.29
CA ASP A 34 -15.57 -14.50 11.98
C ASP A 34 -14.65 -14.92 13.16
N GLN A 35 -14.90 -16.10 13.76
CA GLN A 35 -14.09 -16.66 14.83
C GLN A 35 -12.82 -17.39 14.34
N TRP A 36 -12.80 -17.95 13.12
CA TRP A 36 -11.63 -18.69 12.61
C TRP A 36 -10.90 -18.02 11.43
N ALA A 37 -11.49 -17.00 10.82
CA ALA A 37 -10.91 -16.29 9.68
C ALA A 37 -10.35 -14.91 10.09
N GLY A 38 -9.10 -14.64 9.74
CA GLY A 38 -8.49 -13.32 9.84
C GLY A 38 -8.75 -12.48 8.59
N ILE A 39 -8.98 -11.18 8.79
CA ILE A 39 -9.05 -10.18 7.72
C ILE A 39 -7.92 -9.17 7.97
N PRO A 40 -6.67 -9.44 7.52
CA PRO A 40 -5.54 -8.53 7.68
C PRO A 40 -5.76 -7.29 6.78
N GLN A 41 -6.38 -6.28 7.37
CA GLN A 41 -6.68 -5.01 6.72
C GLN A 41 -5.42 -4.17 6.56
N LYS A 42 -5.32 -3.51 5.40
CA LYS A 42 -4.41 -2.40 5.22
C LYS A 42 -4.98 -1.19 5.99
N LYS A 43 -4.26 -0.73 7.01
CA LYS A 43 -4.55 0.50 7.75
C LYS A 43 -3.30 1.36 7.82
N GLU A 44 -3.47 2.67 7.79
CA GLU A 44 -2.43 3.56 8.33
C GLU A 44 -2.54 3.53 9.87
N ILE A 45 -1.42 3.27 10.53
CA ILE A 45 -1.30 3.29 11.99
C ILE A 45 -0.24 4.34 12.33
N GLY A 46 -0.68 5.49 12.82
CA GLY A 46 0.17 6.65 13.06
C GLY A 46 0.74 7.23 11.76
N SER A 47 2.01 6.92 11.46
CA SER A 47 2.73 7.40 10.28
C SER A 47 3.23 6.28 9.34
N GLN A 48 2.77 5.05 9.56
CA GLN A 48 3.20 3.85 8.84
C GLN A 48 1.98 3.04 8.32
N GLU A 49 2.17 2.24 7.27
CA GLU A 49 1.14 1.36 6.70
C GLU A 49 1.33 -0.09 7.18
N THR A 50 0.26 -0.78 7.55
CA THR A 50 0.34 -2.22 7.87
C THR A 50 0.54 -3.09 6.63
N THR A 51 1.11 -4.28 6.82
CA THR A 51 1.32 -5.32 5.78
C THR A 51 0.03 -6.04 5.32
N GLY A 52 -1.14 -5.54 5.74
CA GLY A 52 -2.44 -6.09 5.33
C GLY A 52 -2.74 -5.79 3.85
N PHE A 53 -3.49 -6.69 3.22
CA PHE A 53 -3.87 -6.59 1.80
C PHE A 53 -5.37 -6.36 1.59
N GLN A 54 -6.19 -6.47 2.64
CA GLN A 54 -7.63 -6.23 2.55
C GLN A 54 -7.98 -4.73 2.60
N ARG A 55 -9.03 -4.34 1.88
CA ARG A 55 -9.46 -2.93 1.75
C ARG A 55 -10.07 -2.41 3.06
N GLU A 56 -10.09 -1.09 3.21
CA GLU A 56 -10.93 -0.44 4.22
C GLU A 56 -12.42 -0.75 4.05
N GLU A 57 -13.17 -0.42 5.08
CA GLU A 57 -14.60 -0.66 5.15
C GLU A 57 -15.39 0.32 4.29
N ASN A 58 -16.54 -0.14 3.80
CA ASN A 58 -17.49 0.74 3.16
C ASN A 58 -18.82 0.52 3.87
N GLU A 59 -19.12 1.39 4.85
CA GLU A 59 -20.31 1.29 5.71
C GLU A 59 -21.60 1.21 4.88
N LYS A 60 -21.70 2.00 3.81
CA LYS A 60 -22.84 1.96 2.89
C LYS A 60 -23.01 0.56 2.29
N ARG A 61 -21.93 -0.07 1.81
CA ARG A 61 -21.95 -1.43 1.27
C ARG A 61 -22.29 -2.47 2.34
N ILE A 62 -21.81 -2.30 3.57
CA ILE A 62 -22.17 -3.18 4.70
C ILE A 62 -23.67 -3.08 4.96
N LYS A 63 -24.24 -1.88 5.01
CA LYS A 63 -25.69 -1.65 5.19
C LYS A 63 -26.52 -2.27 4.07
N GLU A 64 -26.13 -2.07 2.81
CA GLU A 64 -26.78 -2.71 1.64
C GLU A 64 -26.76 -4.26 1.75
N LEU A 65 -25.70 -4.84 2.33
CA LEU A 65 -25.60 -6.28 2.57
C LEU A 65 -26.42 -6.74 3.78
N VAL A 66 -26.53 -5.96 4.84
CA VAL A 66 -27.42 -6.25 5.98
C VAL A 66 -28.88 -6.30 5.52
N ASP A 67 -29.31 -5.32 4.70
CA ASP A 67 -30.65 -5.31 4.10
C ASP A 67 -30.87 -6.54 3.18
N PHE A 68 -29.85 -6.92 2.39
CA PHE A 68 -29.90 -8.12 1.55
C PHE A 68 -30.03 -9.41 2.37
N TYR A 69 -29.22 -9.60 3.41
CA TYR A 69 -29.23 -10.81 4.24
C TYR A 69 -30.44 -10.91 5.18
N SER A 70 -31.13 -9.80 5.46
CA SER A 70 -32.36 -9.77 6.27
C SER A 70 -33.59 -10.37 5.58
N ASN A 71 -33.54 -10.71 4.28
CA ASN A 71 -34.62 -11.39 3.57
C ASN A 71 -34.24 -12.86 3.27
N ASP A 72 -34.88 -13.82 3.92
CA ASP A 72 -34.54 -15.25 3.86
C ASP A 72 -34.40 -15.82 2.44
N ASN A 73 -35.18 -15.31 1.48
CA ASN A 73 -35.17 -15.74 0.08
C ASN A 73 -33.91 -15.32 -0.70
N ASN A 74 -33.15 -14.35 -0.20
CA ASN A 74 -31.93 -13.88 -0.84
C ASN A 74 -30.79 -14.89 -0.62
N VAL A 75 -30.23 -15.42 -1.70
CA VAL A 75 -29.13 -16.39 -1.69
C VAL A 75 -27.92 -15.80 -2.38
N ILE A 76 -26.76 -15.84 -1.71
CA ILE A 76 -25.49 -15.44 -2.31
C ILE A 76 -24.78 -16.66 -2.91
N GLN A 77 -24.50 -16.60 -4.21
CA GLN A 77 -23.88 -17.71 -4.95
C GLN A 77 -22.34 -17.66 -4.92
N ASN A 78 -21.76 -16.46 -4.79
CA ASN A 78 -20.32 -16.27 -4.82
C ASN A 78 -19.70 -16.65 -3.47
N PRO A 79 -18.77 -17.62 -3.41
CA PRO A 79 -18.13 -18.02 -2.15
C PRO A 79 -17.29 -16.90 -1.56
N LEU A 80 -17.05 -16.96 -0.25
CA LEU A 80 -15.86 -16.36 0.35
C LEU A 80 -14.65 -17.13 -0.15
N LEU A 81 -13.64 -16.42 -0.62
CA LEU A 81 -12.36 -17.03 -0.97
C LEU A 81 -11.46 -16.93 0.25
N CYS A 82 -10.92 -18.06 0.68
CA CYS A 82 -10.09 -18.15 1.88
C CYS A 82 -8.81 -18.93 1.56
N ALA A 83 -7.76 -18.75 2.36
CA ALA A 83 -6.57 -19.59 2.33
C ALA A 83 -6.10 -19.94 3.75
N THR A 84 -5.53 -21.11 3.95
CA THR A 84 -4.90 -21.48 5.23
C THR A 84 -3.67 -20.62 5.51
N ARG A 85 -3.36 -20.29 6.76
CA ARG A 85 -2.11 -19.58 7.11
C ARG A 85 -1.04 -20.48 7.72
N GLN A 86 -1.44 -21.59 8.34
CA GLN A 86 -0.55 -22.55 8.99
C GLN A 86 -1.09 -23.97 8.76
N THR A 87 -0.55 -24.68 7.77
CA THR A 87 -0.94 -26.07 7.45
C THR A 87 -0.29 -27.09 8.40
N ASN A 88 0.89 -26.78 8.94
CA ASN A 88 1.76 -27.75 9.61
C ASN A 88 1.46 -28.04 11.09
N GLN A 89 0.49 -27.36 11.71
CA GLN A 89 0.14 -27.58 13.13
C GLN A 89 -1.12 -28.45 13.34
N GLY A 90 -1.70 -29.02 12.27
CA GLY A 90 -2.92 -29.81 12.38
C GLY A 90 -4.18 -29.00 12.73
N VAL A 91 -4.10 -27.67 12.61
CA VAL A 91 -5.18 -26.73 12.97
C VAL A 91 -6.31 -26.74 11.93
N VAL A 92 -5.99 -27.02 10.66
CA VAL A 92 -6.97 -27.21 9.58
C VAL A 92 -6.72 -28.58 8.95
N GLN A 93 -7.65 -29.52 9.13
CA GLN A 93 -7.51 -30.90 8.65
C GLN A 93 -8.71 -31.32 7.80
N PHE A 94 -8.45 -32.03 6.70
CA PHE A 94 -9.51 -32.68 5.91
C PHE A 94 -9.36 -34.20 6.01
N GLN A 95 -10.35 -34.84 6.63
CA GLN A 95 -10.48 -36.29 6.67
C GLN A 95 -11.43 -36.73 5.53
N PRO A 96 -10.94 -37.44 4.49
CA PRO A 96 -11.80 -37.93 3.43
C PRO A 96 -12.70 -39.07 3.94
N ASP A 97 -13.87 -39.22 3.34
CA ASP A 97 -14.79 -40.32 3.68
C ASP A 97 -14.14 -41.67 3.34
N SER A 98 -14.21 -42.62 4.28
CA SER A 98 -13.60 -43.94 4.17
C SER A 98 -14.42 -44.93 3.31
N GLU A 99 -15.69 -44.65 3.08
CA GLU A 99 -16.64 -45.54 2.39
C GLU A 99 -16.93 -45.13 0.93
N VAL A 100 -16.26 -44.07 0.43
CA VAL A 100 -16.47 -43.53 -0.91
C VAL A 100 -15.23 -43.78 -1.77
N GLU A 101 -15.42 -44.20 -3.02
CA GLU A 101 -14.32 -44.36 -3.98
C GLU A 101 -13.65 -43.00 -4.24
N GLN A 102 -12.40 -42.86 -3.79
CA GLN A 102 -11.71 -41.58 -3.78
C GLN A 102 -11.10 -41.28 -5.15
N SER A 103 -11.66 -40.29 -5.86
CA SER A 103 -11.00 -39.75 -7.05
C SER A 103 -9.71 -39.03 -6.67
N LEU A 104 -8.71 -39.13 -7.55
CA LEU A 104 -7.45 -38.37 -7.46
C LEU A 104 -7.69 -36.86 -7.50
N PHE A 105 -8.76 -36.40 -8.15
CA PHE A 105 -9.06 -34.98 -8.37
C PHE A 105 -10.19 -34.43 -7.50
N ALA A 106 -11.01 -35.28 -6.86
CA ALA A 106 -12.14 -34.86 -6.05
C ALA A 106 -12.46 -35.87 -4.93
N GLN A 107 -12.68 -35.40 -3.71
CA GLN A 107 -12.96 -36.25 -2.54
C GLN A 107 -13.95 -35.57 -1.60
N THR A 108 -14.92 -36.32 -1.07
CA THR A 108 -15.83 -35.86 0.00
C THR A 108 -15.23 -36.18 1.37
N GLY A 109 -15.62 -35.43 2.40
CA GLY A 109 -15.09 -35.63 3.75
C GLY A 109 -15.57 -34.64 4.79
N VAL A 110 -14.87 -34.63 5.92
CA VAL A 110 -15.03 -33.66 7.01
C VAL A 110 -13.81 -32.74 7.04
N LEU A 111 -14.05 -31.42 6.98
CA LEU A 111 -13.08 -30.40 7.31
C LEU A 111 -13.21 -30.07 8.80
N THR A 112 -12.13 -30.19 9.55
CA THR A 112 -12.02 -29.77 10.95
C THR A 112 -11.14 -28.55 11.06
N ILE A 113 -11.61 -27.51 11.76
CA ILE A 113 -10.86 -26.28 12.05
C ILE A 113 -10.78 -26.13 13.57
N GLN A 114 -9.56 -26.04 14.09
CA GLN A 114 -9.28 -25.72 15.49
C GLN A 114 -9.02 -24.22 15.64
N VAL A 115 -9.48 -23.64 16.75
CA VAL A 115 -9.37 -22.22 17.04
C VAL A 115 -8.82 -22.07 18.46
N GLU A 116 -7.66 -21.43 18.56
CA GLU A 116 -7.12 -21.02 19.85
C GLU A 116 -7.86 -19.76 20.36
N PRO A 117 -8.15 -19.65 21.67
CA PRO A 117 -8.82 -18.48 22.25
C PRO A 117 -7.84 -17.29 22.35
N LEU A 118 -7.51 -16.70 21.21
CA LEU A 118 -6.62 -15.53 21.09
C LEU A 118 -7.20 -14.30 21.80
N GLU A 119 -8.52 -14.22 21.91
CA GLU A 119 -9.28 -13.20 22.64
C GLU A 119 -8.96 -13.17 24.15
N GLU A 120 -8.51 -14.29 24.72
CA GLU A 120 -8.12 -14.40 26.14
C GLU A 120 -6.65 -14.00 26.40
N MET A 121 -5.85 -13.77 25.35
CA MET A 121 -4.44 -13.40 25.48
C MET A 121 -4.24 -11.90 25.78
N SER A 122 -3.06 -11.55 26.29
CA SER A 122 -2.65 -10.15 26.40
C SER A 122 -2.24 -9.59 25.03
N LEU A 123 -2.35 -8.27 24.84
CA LEU A 123 -1.85 -7.61 23.63
C LEU A 123 -0.35 -7.88 23.39
N LEU A 124 0.43 -7.94 24.47
CA LEU A 124 1.86 -8.27 24.43
C LEU A 124 2.12 -9.68 23.87
N ASP A 125 1.36 -10.68 24.31
CA ASP A 125 1.55 -12.07 23.84
C ASP A 125 1.11 -12.24 22.37
N LEU A 126 0.08 -11.50 21.95
CA LEU A 126 -0.33 -11.44 20.54
C LEU A 126 0.74 -10.75 19.68
N LEU A 127 1.29 -9.62 20.13
CA LEU A 127 2.40 -8.93 19.44
C LEU A 127 3.65 -9.82 19.32
N ARG A 128 4.02 -10.55 20.39
CA ARG A 128 5.12 -11.53 20.37
C ARG A 128 4.89 -12.66 19.34
N ARG A 129 3.66 -13.17 19.24
CA ARG A 129 3.30 -14.19 18.24
C ARG A 129 3.37 -13.62 16.81
N VAL A 130 2.87 -12.41 16.58
CA VAL A 130 2.99 -11.73 15.27
C VAL A 130 4.46 -11.51 14.90
N LYS A 131 5.28 -11.02 15.84
CA LYS A 131 6.74 -10.90 15.66
C LYS A 131 7.39 -12.22 15.23
N SER A 132 7.09 -13.31 15.95
CA SER A 132 7.63 -14.64 15.64
C SER A 132 7.16 -15.18 14.29
N ASP A 133 5.91 -14.94 13.89
CA ASP A 133 5.40 -15.32 12.57
C ASP A 133 6.08 -14.52 11.43
N LEU A 134 6.46 -13.25 11.66
CA LEU A 134 7.26 -12.44 10.72
C LEU A 134 8.71 -12.93 10.63
N GLU A 135 9.34 -13.21 11.76
CA GLU A 135 10.71 -13.76 11.83
C GLU A 135 10.81 -15.15 11.17
N ARG A 136 9.75 -15.96 11.24
CA ARG A 136 9.69 -17.22 10.49
C ARG A 136 9.61 -17.01 8.98
N ARG A 137 8.93 -15.95 8.51
CA ARG A 137 8.85 -15.61 7.07
C ARG A 137 10.15 -15.03 6.54
N VAL A 138 10.86 -14.23 7.33
CA VAL A 138 12.13 -13.59 6.96
C VAL A 138 13.16 -13.84 8.08
N PRO A 139 13.91 -14.96 8.02
CA PRO A 139 14.77 -15.40 9.13
C PRO A 139 15.84 -14.40 9.57
N THR A 140 16.27 -13.50 8.69
CA THR A 140 17.25 -12.44 8.98
C THR A 140 16.78 -11.46 10.06
N LEU A 141 15.46 -11.26 10.20
CA LEU A 141 14.87 -10.40 11.23
C LEU A 141 15.14 -10.91 12.66
N SER A 142 15.25 -12.23 12.86
CA SER A 142 15.41 -12.83 14.20
C SER A 142 16.71 -12.41 14.92
N SER A 143 17.71 -11.95 14.17
CA SER A 143 18.98 -11.43 14.68
C SER A 143 19.03 -9.90 14.85
N GLN A 144 17.98 -9.18 14.47
CA GLN A 144 17.94 -7.72 14.47
C GLN A 144 17.30 -7.16 15.76
N GLN A 145 17.44 -5.85 15.98
CA GLN A 145 16.76 -5.10 17.05
C GLN A 145 16.07 -3.87 16.43
N PRO A 146 14.96 -3.39 17.01
CA PRO A 146 14.33 -2.14 16.58
C PRO A 146 15.27 -0.95 16.82
N SER A 147 15.20 0.09 15.98
CA SER A 147 16.11 1.23 16.10
C SER A 147 15.84 2.06 17.36
N ASP A 148 16.92 2.52 18.01
CA ASP A 148 16.85 3.37 19.20
C ASP A 148 16.04 4.65 18.94
N LYS A 149 16.12 5.20 17.72
CA LYS A 149 15.33 6.37 17.30
C LYS A 149 13.82 6.10 17.35
N LEU A 150 13.37 4.97 16.81
CA LEU A 150 11.96 4.58 16.84
C LEU A 150 11.50 4.34 18.29
N LEU A 151 12.32 3.66 19.11
CA LEU A 151 12.03 3.45 20.53
C LEU A 151 11.85 4.77 21.28
N VAL A 152 12.73 5.76 21.07
CA VAL A 152 12.63 7.09 21.68
C VAL A 152 11.37 7.85 21.22
N ASP A 153 11.07 7.85 19.92
CA ASP A 153 9.87 8.51 19.39
C ASP A 153 8.57 7.87 19.91
N LEU A 154 8.52 6.53 20.03
CA LEU A 154 7.38 5.81 20.60
C LEU A 154 7.27 6.01 22.13
N LYS A 155 8.37 6.04 22.89
CA LYS A 155 8.38 6.40 24.33
C LYS A 155 7.82 7.79 24.58
N ARG A 156 8.15 8.76 23.71
CA ARG A 156 7.57 10.11 23.78
C ARG A 156 6.06 10.07 23.57
N ARG A 157 5.57 9.38 22.53
CA ARG A 157 4.11 9.25 22.25
C ARG A 157 3.36 8.56 23.39
N ALA A 158 3.88 7.45 23.92
CA ALA A 158 3.27 6.73 25.03
C ALA A 158 3.20 7.58 26.31
N SER A 159 4.22 8.42 26.55
CA SER A 159 4.19 9.40 27.64
C SER A 159 3.10 10.47 27.46
N THR A 160 2.80 10.87 26.22
CA THR A 160 1.71 11.82 25.92
C THR A 160 0.33 11.18 26.10
N GLU A 161 0.10 9.98 25.56
CA GLU A 161 -1.16 9.22 25.75
C GLU A 161 -1.44 8.86 27.22
N ALA A 162 -0.41 8.79 28.07
CA ALA A 162 -0.56 8.53 29.50
C ALA A 162 -1.00 9.74 30.33
N VAL A 163 -0.96 10.96 29.78
CA VAL A 163 -1.24 12.22 30.50
C VAL A 163 -2.68 12.71 30.34
N GLU A 164 -3.39 12.30 29.28
CA GLU A 164 -4.82 12.63 29.11
C GLU A 164 -5.73 11.47 29.55
N PRO A 165 -6.45 11.60 30.69
CA PRO A 165 -7.58 10.72 30.99
C PRO A 165 -8.80 11.12 30.14
N GLU A 166 -9.60 10.13 29.74
CA GLU A 166 -10.77 10.28 28.88
C GLU A 166 -11.87 11.19 29.49
N SER A 167 -11.82 12.50 29.23
CA SER A 167 -12.98 13.38 29.45
C SER A 167 -12.96 14.68 28.63
N ALA A 168 -13.16 14.57 27.31
CA ALA A 168 -13.57 15.72 26.48
C ALA A 168 -14.44 15.26 25.31
N VAL A 169 -15.77 15.35 25.49
CA VAL A 169 -16.71 15.33 24.36
C VAL A 169 -16.48 16.61 23.55
N ALA A 170 -16.45 16.50 22.21
CA ALA A 170 -16.12 17.61 21.32
C ALA A 170 -16.97 18.88 21.57
N SER A 171 -16.29 20.01 21.66
CA SER A 171 -16.88 21.34 21.55
C SER A 171 -15.97 22.25 20.73
N GLU A 172 -16.47 22.76 19.61
CA GLU A 172 -15.80 23.77 18.78
C GLU A 172 -15.75 25.12 19.51
N SER A 173 -14.59 25.79 19.49
CA SER A 173 -14.50 27.25 19.61
C SER A 173 -13.15 27.77 19.13
N ASP A 174 -13.18 28.70 18.17
CA ASP A 174 -12.02 29.43 17.62
C ASP A 174 -11.39 30.45 18.59
N VAL A 175 -10.26 31.03 18.14
CA VAL A 175 -9.57 32.28 18.54
C VAL A 175 -8.93 32.36 19.96
N ASP A 176 -7.77 33.00 20.17
CA ASP A 176 -7.01 33.95 19.32
C ASP A 176 -5.47 33.96 19.59
N GLU A 177 -4.74 34.73 18.78
CA GLU A 177 -3.25 34.85 18.71
C GLU A 177 -2.54 35.51 19.92
N ALA A 178 -1.24 35.20 20.12
CA ALA A 178 -0.22 36.14 20.63
C ALA A 178 1.23 35.68 20.31
N GLU A 179 2.09 36.62 19.87
CA GLU A 179 3.43 36.38 19.32
C GLU A 179 4.62 36.47 20.32
N THR A 180 5.82 36.20 19.79
CA THR A 180 7.19 36.57 20.22
C THR A 180 7.92 35.66 21.22
N GLY A 181 9.24 35.36 21.08
CA GLY A 181 10.23 35.91 20.14
C GLY A 181 11.48 35.04 19.90
N GLU A 182 12.45 35.60 19.16
CA GLU A 182 13.47 34.93 18.31
C GLU A 182 14.81 34.55 18.98
N SER A 183 15.64 33.75 18.25
CA SER A 183 17.12 33.80 18.04
C SER A 183 17.76 32.38 17.97
N SER A 184 18.18 31.86 16.79
CA SER A 184 19.55 31.91 16.17
C SER A 184 20.65 31.23 17.02
N GLU A 185 21.67 30.46 16.59
CA GLU A 185 22.33 29.99 15.34
C GLU A 185 23.36 28.89 15.78
N ASP A 186 24.01 28.00 15.01
CA ASP A 186 23.88 27.43 13.64
C ASP A 186 24.86 26.20 13.52
N SER A 187 24.92 25.53 12.36
CA SER A 187 26.04 24.73 11.79
C SER A 187 26.39 23.33 12.35
N ILE A 188 25.91 22.31 11.61
CA ILE A 188 26.66 21.24 10.88
C ILE A 188 27.95 20.67 11.52
N GLU A 189 27.99 19.34 11.72
CA GLU A 189 29.00 18.47 11.07
C GLU A 189 28.55 17.00 10.93
N THR A 190 29.11 16.32 9.93
CA THR A 190 28.75 14.97 9.44
C THR A 190 29.58 13.86 10.09
N GLU A 191 28.97 12.72 10.40
CA GLU A 191 29.68 11.42 10.43
C GLU A 191 28.83 10.28 9.82
N GLU A 192 29.52 9.20 9.48
CA GLU A 192 29.12 8.20 8.49
C GLU A 192 28.07 7.20 8.98
N SER A 193 27.08 6.91 8.13
CA SER A 193 26.31 5.65 8.21
C SER A 193 26.46 4.90 6.89
N ALA A 194 27.48 4.05 6.86
CA ALA A 194 27.84 3.28 5.68
C ALA A 194 26.90 2.07 5.49
N GLY A 195 26.43 1.87 4.26
CA GLY A 195 26.21 0.51 3.74
C GLY A 195 24.98 -0.26 4.22
N ALA A 196 23.84 0.39 4.48
CA ALA A 196 22.56 -0.31 4.43
C ALA A 196 22.18 -0.61 2.97
N VAL A 197 22.36 -1.88 2.55
CA VAL A 197 21.88 -2.38 1.25
C VAL A 197 20.37 -2.53 1.34
N PHE A 198 19.63 -1.48 0.95
CA PHE A 198 18.18 -1.44 1.00
C PHE A 198 17.55 -2.28 -0.13
N SER A 199 17.39 -3.58 0.10
CA SER A 199 16.50 -4.42 -0.70
C SER A 199 15.02 -4.14 -0.33
N ASP A 200 14.08 -4.54 -1.20
CA ASP A 200 12.64 -4.34 -0.97
C ASP A 200 12.06 -5.19 0.20
N GLU A 201 12.90 -5.90 0.97
CA GLU A 201 12.53 -6.47 2.28
C GLU A 201 12.13 -5.40 3.30
N SER A 202 12.46 -4.12 3.04
CA SER A 202 12.11 -2.97 3.89
C SER A 202 10.69 -3.05 4.44
N HIS A 203 9.67 -3.42 3.67
CA HIS A 203 8.28 -3.30 4.15
C HIS A 203 7.82 -4.37 5.14
N ILE A 204 8.42 -5.57 5.11
CA ILE A 204 8.21 -6.55 6.17
C ILE A 204 9.09 -6.19 7.39
N PHE A 205 10.28 -5.65 7.15
CA PHE A 205 11.13 -5.08 8.20
C PHE A 205 10.44 -3.93 8.94
N ASP A 206 9.89 -2.91 8.25
CA ASP A 206 9.21 -1.74 8.81
C ASP A 206 8.11 -2.17 9.80
N PHE A 207 7.29 -3.16 9.41
CA PHE A 207 6.22 -3.70 10.24
C PHE A 207 6.73 -4.58 11.39
N TRP A 208 7.77 -5.38 11.16
CA TRP A 208 8.45 -6.11 12.23
C TRP A 208 9.09 -5.16 13.24
N GLU A 209 9.65 -4.02 12.80
CA GLU A 209 10.31 -3.03 13.65
C GLU A 209 9.29 -2.34 14.57
N GLU A 210 8.16 -1.88 14.01
CA GLU A 210 7.04 -1.30 14.78
C GLU A 210 6.44 -2.29 15.79
N VAL A 211 6.32 -3.58 15.44
CA VAL A 211 5.85 -4.64 16.36
C VAL A 211 6.90 -4.95 17.43
N ALA A 212 8.17 -5.12 17.05
CA ALA A 212 9.27 -5.44 17.97
C ALA A 212 9.52 -4.31 18.96
N ALA A 213 9.46 -3.05 18.52
CA ALA A 213 9.53 -1.89 19.39
C ALA A 213 8.39 -1.88 20.41
N ARG A 214 7.14 -2.15 20.00
CA ARG A 214 5.99 -2.23 20.94
C ARG A 214 6.11 -3.38 21.94
N VAL A 215 6.61 -4.55 21.52
CA VAL A 215 6.91 -5.65 22.44
C VAL A 215 7.89 -5.19 23.52
N GLN A 216 8.99 -4.54 23.14
CA GLN A 216 9.98 -4.03 24.09
C GLN A 216 9.41 -2.97 25.04
N LEU A 217 8.59 -2.03 24.54
CA LEU A 217 7.97 -0.99 25.38
C LEU A 217 6.97 -1.57 26.37
N LEU A 218 6.15 -2.54 25.96
CA LEU A 218 5.20 -3.21 26.83
C LEU A 218 5.91 -4.12 27.85
N GLU A 219 7.07 -4.68 27.51
CA GLU A 219 7.94 -5.39 28.45
C GLU A 219 8.56 -4.45 29.50
N GLU A 220 8.99 -3.25 29.12
CA GLU A 220 9.46 -2.20 30.04
C GLU A 220 8.35 -1.68 30.98
N LEU A 221 7.12 -1.52 30.48
CA LEU A 221 5.93 -1.14 31.28
C LEU A 221 5.45 -2.25 32.23
N GLY A 222 5.84 -3.50 31.95
CA GLY A 222 5.52 -4.68 32.75
C GLY A 222 4.02 -4.98 32.86
N SER A 223 3.65 -5.75 33.88
CA SER A 223 2.27 -6.22 34.12
C SER A 223 1.28 -5.12 34.53
N SER A 224 1.64 -3.84 34.41
CA SER A 224 0.76 -2.69 34.66
C SER A 224 -0.18 -2.40 33.47
N PHE A 225 0.20 -2.83 32.27
CA PHE A 225 -0.57 -2.61 31.06
C PHE A 225 -1.55 -3.76 30.80
N ASN A 226 -2.84 -3.45 30.79
CA ASN A 226 -3.94 -4.39 30.51
C ASN A 226 -5.04 -3.76 29.65
N ARG A 227 -4.65 -2.99 28.62
CA ARG A 227 -5.58 -2.44 27.62
C ARG A 227 -5.50 -3.26 26.33
N ASP A 228 -6.60 -3.27 25.57
CA ASP A 228 -6.66 -3.96 24.28
C ASP A 228 -6.08 -3.13 23.11
N GLU A 229 -5.54 -1.93 23.36
CA GLU A 229 -4.89 -1.07 22.36
C GLU A 229 -3.69 -0.30 22.93
N PHE A 230 -2.59 -0.24 22.17
CA PHE A 230 -1.37 0.51 22.49
C PHE A 230 -0.79 1.20 21.25
N LEU A 231 -0.63 2.54 21.28
CA LEU A 231 -0.07 3.33 20.16
C LEU A 231 -0.69 2.94 18.81
N SER A 232 -2.03 2.93 18.78
CA SER A 232 -2.91 2.54 17.67
C SER A 232 -2.80 1.08 17.16
N TYR A 233 -2.14 0.19 17.89
CA TYR A 233 -2.17 -1.26 17.64
C TYR A 233 -3.20 -1.91 18.57
N SER A 234 -4.32 -2.37 18.01
CA SER A 234 -5.37 -3.07 18.75
C SER A 234 -5.22 -4.60 18.75
N LYS A 235 -5.82 -5.23 19.74
CA LYS A 235 -5.91 -6.68 19.92
C LYS A 235 -6.54 -7.36 18.71
N ASP A 236 -7.68 -6.85 18.24
CA ASP A 236 -8.40 -7.38 17.07
C ASP A 236 -7.54 -7.36 15.80
N ALA A 237 -6.75 -6.30 15.61
CA ALA A 237 -5.81 -6.22 14.50
C ALA A 237 -4.78 -7.36 14.58
N MET A 238 -4.17 -7.59 15.75
CA MET A 238 -3.18 -8.67 15.93
C MET A 238 -3.81 -10.06 15.83
N ILE A 239 -5.02 -10.26 16.36
CA ILE A 239 -5.78 -11.52 16.20
C ILE A 239 -6.01 -11.81 14.71
N SER A 240 -6.34 -10.81 13.89
CA SER A 240 -6.50 -10.98 12.43
C SER A 240 -5.23 -11.48 11.72
N PHE A 241 -4.05 -11.21 12.31
CA PHE A 241 -2.77 -11.73 11.83
C PHE A 241 -2.43 -13.14 12.34
N LEU A 242 -3.17 -13.69 13.30
CA LEU A 242 -2.89 -14.99 13.94
C LEU A 242 -3.96 -16.07 13.71
N ARG A 243 -5.16 -15.71 13.24
CA ARG A 243 -6.20 -16.68 12.88
C ARG A 243 -5.70 -17.71 11.83
N PRO A 244 -6.13 -18.98 11.91
CA PRO A 244 -5.56 -20.07 11.09
C PRO A 244 -5.92 -20.00 9.59
N ILE A 245 -6.95 -19.23 9.23
CA ILE A 245 -7.39 -19.01 7.85
C ILE A 245 -7.43 -17.51 7.59
N VAL A 246 -7.07 -17.08 6.39
CA VAL A 246 -7.21 -15.70 5.91
C VAL A 246 -8.35 -15.58 4.92
N VAL A 247 -9.15 -14.51 5.02
CA VAL A 247 -10.09 -14.12 3.96
C VAL A 247 -9.31 -13.46 2.83
N VAL A 248 -9.39 -14.04 1.63
CA VAL A 248 -8.77 -13.56 0.40
C VAL A 248 -9.76 -12.71 -0.41
N ASP A 249 -11.03 -13.10 -0.51
CA ASP A 249 -12.08 -12.22 -1.02
C ASP A 249 -13.41 -12.42 -0.29
N GLY A 250 -14.17 -11.33 -0.17
CA GLY A 250 -15.51 -11.33 0.40
C GLY A 250 -15.61 -10.75 1.80
N GLN A 251 -14.62 -10.00 2.29
CA GLN A 251 -14.67 -9.37 3.62
C GLN A 251 -15.98 -8.60 3.90
N HIS A 252 -16.47 -7.79 2.95
CA HIS A 252 -17.74 -7.07 3.11
C HIS A 252 -18.95 -8.03 3.15
N ARG A 253 -18.89 -9.16 2.42
CA ARG A 253 -19.94 -10.20 2.41
C ARG A 253 -20.02 -10.92 3.76
N LEU A 254 -18.86 -11.26 4.33
CA LEU A 254 -18.75 -11.83 5.67
C LEU A 254 -19.30 -10.86 6.73
N ARG A 255 -18.78 -9.63 6.78
CA ARG A 255 -19.19 -8.63 7.77
C ARG A 255 -20.67 -8.26 7.65
N GLY A 256 -21.18 -8.06 6.44
CA GLY A 256 -22.62 -7.83 6.23
C GLY A 256 -23.51 -8.97 6.74
N ALA A 257 -23.04 -10.23 6.69
CA ALA A 257 -23.76 -11.38 7.22
C ALA A 257 -23.67 -11.50 8.75
N VAL A 258 -22.52 -11.14 9.35
CA VAL A 258 -22.33 -11.06 10.81
C VAL A 258 -23.19 -9.94 11.39
N GLU A 259 -23.13 -8.74 10.82
CA GLU A 259 -23.96 -7.60 11.24
C GLU A 259 -25.46 -7.85 11.01
N SER A 260 -25.84 -8.58 9.96
CA SER A 260 -27.22 -9.03 9.77
C SER A 260 -27.67 -10.00 10.88
N ALA A 261 -26.79 -10.89 11.36
CA ALA A 261 -27.10 -11.76 12.50
C ALA A 261 -27.32 -10.94 13.79
N LYS A 262 -26.39 -10.03 14.14
CA LYS A 262 -26.53 -9.11 15.29
C LYS A 262 -27.80 -8.25 15.21
N PHE A 263 -28.12 -7.76 14.01
CA PHE A 263 -29.33 -6.98 13.78
C PHE A 263 -30.61 -7.81 13.98
N LEU A 264 -30.63 -9.06 13.51
CA LEU A 264 -31.78 -9.96 13.66
C LEU A 264 -31.93 -10.52 15.08
N SER A 265 -30.83 -10.75 15.83
CA SER A 265 -30.90 -11.21 17.24
C SER A 265 -31.59 -10.18 18.14
N SER A 266 -31.46 -8.89 17.83
CA SER A 266 -32.14 -7.79 18.53
C SER A 266 -33.65 -7.68 18.26
N ARG A 267 -34.21 -8.49 17.35
CA ARG A 267 -35.60 -8.42 16.86
C ARG A 267 -36.41 -9.67 17.17
N GLU A 268 -37.73 -9.51 17.17
CA GLU A 268 -38.66 -10.65 17.27
C GLU A 268 -38.56 -11.58 16.04
N PRO A 269 -38.63 -12.92 16.22
CA PRO A 269 -38.85 -13.64 17.48
C PRO A 269 -37.57 -13.94 18.31
N TYR A 270 -36.39 -13.62 17.77
CA TYR A 270 -35.10 -14.03 18.34
C TYR A 270 -34.74 -13.32 19.64
N ARG A 271 -35.20 -12.07 19.81
CA ARG A 271 -35.10 -11.34 21.06
C ARG A 271 -35.79 -12.09 22.22
N ASN A 272 -37.01 -12.57 22.02
CA ASN A 272 -37.70 -13.39 23.01
C ASN A 272 -36.95 -14.71 23.27
N GLU A 273 -36.35 -15.34 22.26
CA GLU A 273 -35.52 -16.54 22.45
C GLU A 273 -34.27 -16.25 23.30
N LEU A 274 -33.61 -15.11 23.08
CA LEU A 274 -32.46 -14.63 23.87
C LEU A 274 -32.86 -14.32 25.32
N GLU A 275 -33.93 -13.56 25.53
CA GLU A 275 -34.44 -13.22 26.87
C GLU A 275 -34.82 -14.51 27.63
N GLN A 276 -35.47 -15.48 26.99
CA GLN A 276 -35.77 -16.79 27.60
C GLN A 276 -34.51 -17.61 27.92
N ALA A 277 -33.49 -17.62 27.05
CA ALA A 277 -32.24 -18.32 27.33
C ALA A 277 -31.52 -17.75 28.57
N ILE A 278 -31.53 -16.43 28.73
CA ILE A 278 -30.97 -15.74 29.90
C ILE A 278 -31.80 -16.03 31.17
N ILE A 279 -33.13 -15.99 31.09
CA ILE A 279 -34.04 -16.37 32.20
C ILE A 279 -33.80 -17.82 32.64
N ASN A 280 -33.51 -18.72 31.70
CA ASN A 280 -33.18 -20.12 31.97
C ASN A 280 -31.74 -20.35 32.49
N GLY A 281 -30.99 -19.27 32.78
CA GLY A 281 -29.69 -19.33 33.45
C GLY A 281 -28.47 -19.43 32.53
N ALA A 282 -28.62 -19.22 31.22
CA ALA A 282 -27.45 -19.09 30.33
C ALA A 282 -26.71 -17.77 30.59
N ASN A 283 -25.38 -17.77 30.46
CA ASN A 283 -24.60 -16.53 30.48
C ASN A 283 -25.03 -15.67 29.25
N PRO A 284 -25.31 -14.36 29.41
CA PRO A 284 -25.75 -13.47 28.33
C PRO A 284 -24.92 -13.56 27.04
N ASP A 285 -23.59 -13.55 27.13
CA ASP A 285 -22.70 -13.61 25.97
C ASP A 285 -22.81 -14.96 25.25
N SER A 286 -22.94 -16.05 26.01
CA SER A 286 -23.13 -17.40 25.46
C SER A 286 -24.50 -17.58 24.82
N ALA A 287 -25.53 -16.96 25.40
CA ALA A 287 -26.90 -16.96 24.87
C ALA A 287 -26.97 -16.15 23.57
N GLN A 288 -26.35 -14.97 23.54
CA GLN A 288 -26.28 -14.12 22.36
C GLN A 288 -25.51 -14.80 21.22
N LYS A 289 -24.30 -15.34 21.49
CA LYS A 289 -23.53 -16.10 20.49
C LYS A 289 -24.30 -17.30 19.94
N SER A 290 -25.08 -17.99 20.77
CA SER A 290 -25.92 -19.13 20.36
C SER A 290 -27.06 -18.70 19.43
N VAL A 291 -27.81 -17.64 19.79
CA VAL A 291 -28.88 -17.08 18.95
C VAL A 291 -28.32 -16.52 17.64
N GLU A 292 -27.21 -15.79 17.68
CA GLU A 292 -26.55 -15.26 16.49
C GLU A 292 -26.03 -16.37 15.57
N ALA A 293 -25.44 -17.45 16.10
CA ALA A 293 -25.02 -18.60 15.29
C ALA A 293 -26.20 -19.36 14.65
N LYS A 294 -27.36 -19.40 15.30
CA LYS A 294 -28.59 -20.02 14.77
C LYS A 294 -29.17 -19.26 13.57
N ILE A 295 -29.12 -17.93 13.59
CA ILE A 295 -29.67 -17.05 12.54
C ILE A 295 -28.63 -16.61 11.50
N ALA A 296 -27.33 -16.74 11.81
CA ALA A 296 -26.25 -16.37 10.90
C ALA A 296 -26.35 -17.13 9.57
N ARG A 297 -26.26 -16.38 8.47
CA ARG A 297 -26.26 -16.97 7.14
C ARG A 297 -25.09 -17.93 6.99
N ARG A 298 -25.38 -19.13 6.49
CA ARG A 298 -24.36 -20.09 6.06
C ARG A 298 -23.78 -19.62 4.74
N LEU A 299 -22.56 -19.10 4.76
CA LEU A 299 -21.88 -18.59 3.57
C LEU A 299 -21.10 -19.73 2.89
N PRO A 300 -21.18 -19.86 1.55
CA PRO A 300 -20.31 -20.78 0.82
C PRO A 300 -18.86 -20.30 0.89
N ILE A 301 -17.92 -21.23 1.06
CA ILE A 301 -16.49 -20.97 1.23
C ILE A 301 -15.70 -21.81 0.23
N SER A 302 -14.66 -21.20 -0.32
CA SER A 302 -13.67 -21.81 -1.20
C SER A 302 -12.29 -21.60 -0.57
N LEU A 303 -11.83 -22.59 0.20
CA LEU A 303 -10.61 -22.55 0.99
C LEU A 303 -9.44 -23.20 0.25
N LEU A 304 -8.44 -22.41 -0.14
CA LEU A 304 -7.19 -22.91 -0.70
C LEU A 304 -6.26 -23.43 0.41
N VAL A 305 -5.86 -24.69 0.32
CA VAL A 305 -4.94 -25.33 1.25
C VAL A 305 -3.50 -25.10 0.79
N THR A 306 -2.96 -23.96 1.22
CA THR A 306 -1.56 -23.54 1.05
C THR A 306 -1.21 -22.59 2.18
N ASP A 307 -0.03 -22.70 2.76
CA ASP A 307 0.53 -21.77 3.75
C ASP A 307 1.47 -20.72 3.13
N ASP A 308 1.75 -20.78 1.82
CA ASP A 308 2.62 -19.81 1.13
C ASP A 308 1.96 -18.42 1.01
N PRO A 309 2.47 -17.37 1.69
CA PRO A 309 1.91 -16.03 1.62
C PRO A 309 1.92 -15.46 0.20
N ALA A 310 2.89 -15.87 -0.63
CA ALA A 310 2.96 -15.48 -2.04
C ALA A 310 1.72 -15.93 -2.82
N GLU A 311 1.22 -17.13 -2.55
CA GLU A 311 0.01 -17.65 -3.18
C GLU A 311 -1.26 -16.94 -2.66
N HIS A 312 -1.31 -16.55 -1.38
CA HIS A 312 -2.44 -15.79 -0.83
C HIS A 312 -2.60 -14.43 -1.53
N VAL A 313 -1.49 -13.69 -1.68
CA VAL A 313 -1.47 -12.40 -2.37
C VAL A 313 -1.72 -12.58 -3.87
N PHE A 314 -1.15 -13.61 -4.50
CA PHE A 314 -1.44 -13.93 -5.91
C PHE A 314 -2.94 -14.14 -6.15
N GLN A 315 -3.60 -14.95 -5.33
CA GLN A 315 -5.04 -15.21 -5.45
C GLN A 315 -5.87 -13.95 -5.18
N PHE A 316 -5.51 -13.16 -4.16
CA PHE A 316 -6.14 -11.86 -3.90
C PHE A 316 -6.15 -10.97 -5.14
N VAL A 317 -4.97 -10.81 -5.75
CA VAL A 317 -4.75 -9.95 -6.92
C VAL A 317 -5.53 -10.45 -8.14
N VAL A 318 -5.39 -11.73 -8.49
CA VAL A 318 -6.00 -12.32 -9.71
C VAL A 318 -7.53 -12.32 -9.66
N VAL A 319 -8.12 -12.57 -8.49
CA VAL A 319 -9.59 -12.53 -8.30
C VAL A 319 -10.10 -11.09 -8.46
N ASN A 320 -9.47 -10.15 -7.75
CA ASN A 320 -9.92 -8.76 -7.73
C ASN A 320 -9.72 -8.04 -9.07
N GLN A 321 -8.69 -8.40 -9.84
CA GLN A 321 -8.44 -7.82 -11.17
C GLN A 321 -9.59 -8.09 -12.16
N LYS A 322 -10.29 -9.24 -12.03
CA LYS A 322 -11.30 -9.69 -13.00
C LYS A 322 -12.73 -9.27 -12.66
N ALA A 323 -13.10 -9.19 -11.38
CA ALA A 323 -14.49 -8.96 -10.97
C ALA A 323 -14.87 -7.48 -10.84
N THR A 324 -13.97 -6.62 -10.38
CA THR A 324 -14.10 -5.15 -10.40
C THR A 324 -12.69 -4.58 -10.22
N PRO A 325 -12.05 -4.01 -11.25
CA PRO A 325 -10.61 -3.75 -11.24
C PRO A 325 -10.16 -2.93 -10.02
N ILE A 326 -9.28 -3.49 -9.20
CA ILE A 326 -8.50 -2.66 -8.27
C ILE A 326 -7.63 -1.72 -9.10
N GLY A 327 -7.53 -0.46 -8.68
CA GLY A 327 -6.63 0.51 -9.30
C GLY A 327 -5.19 -0.01 -9.27
N LYS A 328 -4.47 0.10 -10.40
CA LYS A 328 -3.11 -0.44 -10.55
C LYS A 328 -2.16 -0.01 -9.41
N ALA A 329 -2.35 1.20 -8.88
CA ALA A 329 -1.68 1.72 -7.69
C ALA A 329 -1.80 0.77 -6.48
N LEU A 330 -3.03 0.52 -6.02
CA LEU A 330 -3.28 -0.30 -4.83
C LEU A 330 -2.86 -1.76 -5.03
N LEU A 331 -2.98 -2.34 -6.24
CA LEU A 331 -2.42 -3.65 -6.55
C LEU A 331 -0.89 -3.68 -6.40
N GLY A 332 -0.22 -2.68 -6.98
CA GLY A 332 1.21 -2.50 -6.89
C GLY A 332 1.70 -2.43 -5.45
N THR A 333 1.10 -1.52 -4.68
CA THR A 333 1.42 -1.34 -3.26
C THR A 333 1.14 -2.60 -2.44
N ILE A 334 0.01 -3.29 -2.64
CA ILE A 334 -0.30 -4.54 -1.91
C ILE A 334 0.77 -5.60 -2.15
N VAL A 335 1.19 -5.79 -3.40
CA VAL A 335 2.21 -6.79 -3.72
C VAL A 335 3.57 -6.42 -3.14
N SER A 336 3.95 -5.12 -3.17
CA SER A 336 5.22 -4.68 -2.60
C SER A 336 5.24 -4.65 -1.07
N THR A 337 4.10 -4.42 -0.39
CA THR A 337 4.06 -4.33 1.09
C THR A 337 3.81 -5.66 1.79
N SER A 338 3.19 -6.62 1.12
CA SER A 338 2.72 -7.86 1.78
C SER A 338 3.67 -9.04 1.60
N LEU A 339 4.61 -8.98 0.63
CA LEU A 339 5.53 -10.07 0.27
C LEU A 339 6.99 -9.66 0.45
N SER A 340 7.84 -10.61 0.85
CA SER A 340 9.31 -10.47 0.79
C SER A 340 9.83 -10.60 -0.65
N ASN A 341 11.10 -10.27 -0.87
CA ASN A 341 11.76 -10.47 -2.17
C ASN A 341 11.65 -11.92 -2.66
N ASP A 342 11.94 -12.89 -1.79
CA ASP A 342 11.86 -14.32 -2.10
C ASP A 342 10.43 -14.81 -2.35
N GLU A 343 9.44 -14.26 -1.61
CA GLU A 343 8.02 -14.55 -1.83
C GLU A 343 7.55 -13.97 -3.18
N LEU A 344 7.90 -12.72 -3.47
CA LEU A 344 7.55 -12.03 -4.71
C LEU A 344 8.17 -12.72 -5.93
N ALA A 345 9.44 -13.13 -5.86
CA ALA A 345 10.13 -13.82 -6.96
C ALA A 345 9.40 -15.11 -7.40
N ARG A 346 8.77 -15.85 -6.47
CA ARG A 346 7.99 -17.07 -6.78
C ARG A 346 6.72 -16.79 -7.59
N VAL A 347 6.14 -15.59 -7.48
CA VAL A 347 4.86 -15.23 -8.13
C VAL A 347 4.96 -14.15 -9.20
N SER A 348 6.09 -13.45 -9.31
CA SER A 348 6.29 -12.33 -10.24
C SER A 348 5.91 -12.67 -11.68
N ASP A 349 6.52 -13.73 -12.24
CA ASP A 349 6.22 -14.30 -13.55
C ASP A 349 4.72 -14.55 -13.80
N ARG A 350 3.99 -14.98 -12.76
CA ARG A 350 2.56 -15.32 -12.84
C ARG A 350 1.68 -14.08 -12.76
N LEU A 351 2.09 -13.08 -11.98
CA LEU A 351 1.44 -11.77 -11.86
C LEU A 351 1.62 -10.96 -13.16
N GLU A 352 2.82 -10.95 -13.75
CA GLU A 352 3.08 -10.32 -15.05
C GLU A 352 2.28 -10.97 -16.19
N LYS A 353 2.24 -12.31 -16.26
CA LYS A 353 1.39 -13.06 -17.21
C LYS A 353 -0.10 -12.83 -16.97
N SER A 354 -0.50 -12.41 -15.77
CA SER A 354 -1.87 -11.97 -15.45
C SER A 354 -2.12 -10.49 -15.78
N GLY A 355 -1.11 -9.75 -16.26
CA GLY A 355 -1.21 -8.35 -16.68
C GLY A 355 -0.95 -7.33 -15.56
N ILE A 356 -0.32 -7.74 -14.45
CA ILE A 356 0.15 -6.84 -13.39
C ILE A 356 1.63 -6.50 -13.65
N GLN A 357 1.92 -5.22 -13.91
CA GLN A 357 3.28 -4.73 -14.11
C GLN A 357 3.91 -4.38 -12.74
N LEU A 358 4.73 -5.29 -12.22
CA LEU A 358 5.24 -5.23 -10.85
C LEU A 358 6.39 -4.24 -10.68
N GLU A 359 7.39 -4.32 -11.55
CA GLU A 359 8.60 -3.48 -11.50
C GLU A 359 8.28 -1.98 -11.45
N GLU A 360 7.39 -1.52 -12.31
CA GLU A 360 6.96 -0.12 -12.33
C GLU A 360 6.21 0.27 -11.04
N SER A 361 5.52 -0.67 -10.41
CA SER A 361 4.80 -0.43 -9.16
C SER A 361 5.74 -0.31 -7.97
N ARG A 362 6.76 -1.18 -7.90
CA ARG A 362 7.85 -1.11 -6.91
C ARG A 362 8.56 0.24 -6.99
N ALA A 363 8.86 0.70 -8.21
CA ALA A 363 9.54 1.97 -8.45
C ALA A 363 8.78 3.19 -7.88
N VAL A 364 7.46 3.24 -8.09
CA VAL A 364 6.63 4.34 -7.56
C VAL A 364 6.50 4.26 -6.04
N ALA A 365 6.36 3.05 -5.47
CA ALA A 365 6.36 2.84 -4.01
C ALA A 365 7.68 3.32 -3.36
N TYR A 366 8.82 2.94 -3.95
CA TYR A 366 10.16 3.35 -3.53
C TYR A 366 10.29 4.88 -3.42
N PHE A 367 9.97 5.61 -4.50
CA PHE A 367 10.07 7.08 -4.49
C PHE A 367 9.04 7.78 -3.60
N THR A 368 7.89 7.15 -3.33
CA THR A 368 6.90 7.71 -2.41
C THR A 368 7.31 7.55 -0.93
N ARG A 369 8.17 6.57 -0.62
CA ARG A 369 8.55 6.19 0.76
C ARG A 369 9.96 6.57 1.17
N LYS A 370 10.96 6.57 0.28
CA LYS A 370 12.36 6.95 0.61
C LYS A 370 12.42 8.42 1.08
N PRO A 371 12.91 8.75 2.29
CA PRO A 371 12.94 10.13 2.80
C PRO A 371 13.74 11.11 1.93
N GLY A 372 14.81 10.64 1.29
CA GLY A 372 15.61 11.42 0.34
C GLY A 372 15.02 11.55 -1.07
N SER A 373 13.79 11.08 -1.30
CA SER A 373 13.11 11.23 -2.60
C SER A 373 12.39 12.57 -2.68
N PRO A 374 12.45 13.30 -3.81
CA PRO A 374 11.64 14.50 -4.02
C PRO A 374 10.13 14.22 -4.08
N PHE A 375 9.69 12.95 -4.12
CA PHE A 375 8.26 12.58 -4.07
C PHE A 375 7.83 11.96 -2.73
N HIS A 376 8.68 12.02 -1.68
CA HIS A 376 8.39 11.45 -0.37
C HIS A 376 7.07 11.99 0.20
N ARG A 377 6.11 11.09 0.47
CA ARG A 377 4.75 11.42 1.00
C ARG A 377 3.89 12.37 0.13
N LEU A 378 4.29 12.66 -1.10
CA LEU A 378 3.58 13.60 -1.99
C LEU A 378 2.72 12.92 -3.08
N VAL A 379 2.44 11.62 -2.95
CA VAL A 379 1.83 10.77 -4.00
C VAL A 379 0.70 9.92 -3.42
N GLU A 380 -0.41 9.82 -4.15
CA GLU A 380 -1.53 8.91 -3.89
C GLU A 380 -1.05 7.44 -3.84
N ARG A 381 -1.43 6.69 -2.80
CA ARG A 381 -1.12 5.25 -2.61
C ARG A 381 -2.34 4.35 -2.83
N GLY A 382 -3.51 4.93 -3.08
CA GLY A 382 -4.76 4.25 -3.42
C GLY A 382 -5.66 3.90 -2.23
N LEU A 383 -5.47 4.53 -1.06
CA LEU A 383 -6.36 4.42 0.10
C LEU A 383 -7.60 5.33 -0.04
N THR A 384 -8.67 4.99 0.69
CA THR A 384 -10.01 5.58 0.49
C THR A 384 -10.14 7.02 1.00
N SER A 385 -9.21 7.44 1.85
CA SER A 385 -9.17 8.72 2.58
C SER A 385 -8.12 9.71 2.06
N GLU A 386 -7.43 9.40 0.96
CA GLU A 386 -6.27 10.17 0.50
C GLU A 386 -6.61 11.62 0.12
N ASN A 387 -5.74 12.53 0.57
CA ASN A 387 -5.88 13.95 0.34
C ASN A 387 -5.80 14.27 -1.17
N ILE A 388 -6.79 15.00 -1.68
CA ILE A 388 -6.91 15.38 -3.10
C ILE A 388 -5.80 16.36 -3.58
N ASN A 389 -4.89 16.73 -2.67
CA ASN A 389 -3.67 17.50 -2.92
C ASN A 389 -2.41 16.61 -3.11
N LEU A 390 -2.54 15.28 -3.20
CA LEU A 390 -1.44 14.38 -3.56
C LEU A 390 -1.29 14.23 -5.09
N LEU A 391 -0.08 13.88 -5.54
CA LEU A 391 0.18 13.55 -6.95
C LEU A 391 -0.39 12.17 -7.28
N GLN A 392 -1.17 12.07 -8.34
CA GLN A 392 -1.77 10.80 -8.73
C GLN A 392 -0.69 9.75 -9.05
N TRP A 393 -0.85 8.53 -8.53
CA TRP A 393 0.08 7.41 -8.76
C TRP A 393 0.44 7.22 -10.23
N ASN A 394 -0.58 7.25 -11.11
CA ASN A 394 -0.41 7.08 -12.56
C ASN A 394 0.45 8.19 -13.21
N VAL A 395 0.58 9.35 -12.57
CA VAL A 395 1.45 10.45 -13.01
C VAL A 395 2.89 10.11 -12.66
N LEU A 396 3.20 9.78 -11.40
CA LEU A 396 4.56 9.38 -11.03
C LEU A 396 5.01 8.13 -11.81
N LEU A 397 4.12 7.15 -12.00
CA LEU A 397 4.34 5.99 -12.88
C LEU A 397 4.74 6.41 -14.31
N SER A 398 4.08 7.43 -14.88
CA SER A 398 4.42 7.93 -16.22
C SER A 398 5.78 8.64 -16.26
N LEU A 399 6.18 9.31 -15.18
CA LEU A 399 7.51 9.93 -15.07
C LEU A 399 8.59 8.87 -14.90
N VAL A 400 8.36 7.84 -14.07
CA VAL A 400 9.26 6.68 -13.92
C VAL A 400 9.54 6.03 -15.27
N ARG A 401 8.51 5.75 -16.08
CA ARG A 401 8.69 5.18 -17.44
C ARG A 401 9.52 6.07 -18.38
N ILE A 402 9.47 7.39 -18.25
CA ILE A 402 10.30 8.31 -19.05
C ILE A 402 11.80 8.10 -18.76
N PHE A 403 12.17 7.68 -17.55
CA PHE A 403 13.56 7.43 -17.17
C PHE A 403 13.95 5.95 -17.27
N GLN A 404 13.14 5.02 -16.72
CA GLN A 404 13.43 3.58 -16.73
C GLN A 404 13.37 2.97 -18.13
N ASP A 405 12.24 3.10 -18.83
CA ASP A 405 12.07 2.56 -20.19
C ASP A 405 12.71 3.43 -21.28
N LEU A 406 13.04 4.68 -20.92
CA LEU A 406 13.37 5.77 -21.83
C LEU A 406 12.30 5.89 -22.93
N LYS A 407 11.03 6.03 -22.52
CA LYS A 407 9.86 6.14 -23.39
C LYS A 407 8.81 7.10 -22.82
N GLY A 408 8.10 7.80 -23.70
CA GLY A 408 7.08 8.78 -23.33
C GLY A 408 7.64 10.19 -23.12
N GLY A 409 8.94 10.42 -23.33
CA GLY A 409 9.62 11.71 -23.20
C GLY A 409 9.30 12.64 -24.39
N ARG A 410 8.02 12.88 -24.64
CA ARG A 410 7.49 13.63 -25.79
C ARG A 410 6.87 14.94 -25.31
N LEU A 411 7.33 16.06 -25.86
CA LEU A 411 6.65 17.35 -25.68
C LEU A 411 5.26 17.35 -26.32
N PHE A 412 4.30 17.95 -25.63
CA PHE A 412 2.91 17.98 -26.08
C PHE A 412 2.77 18.75 -27.40
N GLY A 413 2.27 18.08 -28.43
CA GLY A 413 2.16 18.62 -29.79
C GLY A 413 3.25 18.12 -30.75
N GLU A 414 4.35 17.56 -30.23
CA GLU A 414 5.40 16.97 -31.05
C GLU A 414 5.19 15.47 -31.30
N LYS A 415 5.88 14.94 -32.32
CA LYS A 415 5.91 13.50 -32.64
C LYS A 415 7.13 12.78 -32.07
N ASN A 416 8.21 13.51 -31.80
CA ASN A 416 9.45 12.93 -31.30
C ASN A 416 9.28 12.46 -29.85
N ASP A 417 9.92 11.35 -29.52
CA ASP A 417 10.14 10.90 -28.15
C ASP A 417 11.62 11.07 -27.87
N TYR A 418 11.98 12.07 -27.05
CA TYR A 418 13.35 12.47 -26.83
C TYR A 418 14.08 11.50 -25.90
N ALA A 419 13.37 10.86 -24.95
CA ALA A 419 13.94 9.80 -24.13
C ALA A 419 14.30 8.58 -24.99
N ASP A 420 13.40 8.14 -25.88
CA ASP A 420 13.65 7.02 -26.78
C ASP A 420 14.73 7.34 -27.83
N LYS A 421 14.80 8.58 -28.31
CA LYS A 421 15.88 9.09 -29.17
C LYS A 421 17.22 9.09 -28.43
N TRP A 422 17.24 9.51 -27.17
CA TRP A 422 18.45 9.51 -26.35
C TRP A 422 18.94 8.09 -26.08
N ARG A 423 18.05 7.16 -25.70
CA ARG A 423 18.34 5.72 -25.57
C ARG A 423 19.06 5.16 -26.80
N ARG A 424 18.53 5.43 -27.99
CA ARG A 424 19.05 4.90 -29.25
C ARG A 424 20.39 5.51 -29.70
N THR A 425 20.77 6.67 -29.16
CA THR A 425 21.87 7.49 -29.72
C THR A 425 23.03 7.67 -28.76
N TYR A 426 22.76 7.81 -27.46
CA TYR A 426 23.74 8.26 -26.45
C TYR A 426 23.86 7.34 -25.24
N LEU A 427 22.84 6.55 -24.89
CA LEU A 427 22.90 5.64 -23.73
C LEU A 427 24.09 4.67 -23.82
N SER A 428 24.30 3.99 -24.95
CA SER A 428 25.42 3.04 -25.12
C SER A 428 26.82 3.68 -25.16
N ARG A 429 26.90 5.01 -25.04
CA ARG A 429 28.13 5.80 -24.96
C ARG A 429 28.25 6.56 -23.63
N SER A 430 27.28 6.39 -22.73
CA SER A 430 27.22 7.03 -21.43
C SER A 430 28.03 6.22 -20.43
N GLU A 431 28.95 6.85 -19.71
CA GLU A 431 29.87 6.14 -18.80
C GLU A 431 29.13 5.50 -17.62
N ILE A 432 27.96 6.04 -17.25
CA ILE A 432 27.10 5.54 -16.16
C ILE A 432 26.58 4.11 -16.38
N VAL A 433 26.59 3.63 -17.64
CA VAL A 433 26.28 2.23 -17.98
C VAL A 433 27.51 1.45 -18.44
N GLY A 434 28.72 2.03 -18.41
CA GLY A 434 29.92 1.48 -19.04
C GLY A 434 30.37 0.11 -18.54
N ASP A 435 29.95 -0.30 -17.34
CA ASP A 435 30.26 -1.58 -16.73
C ASP A 435 29.18 -2.67 -16.93
N TRP A 436 28.22 -2.44 -17.84
CA TRP A 436 27.11 -3.37 -18.11
C TRP A 436 27.55 -4.80 -18.47
N GLU A 437 28.62 -4.96 -19.25
CA GLU A 437 29.19 -6.28 -19.60
C GLU A 437 29.80 -6.98 -18.37
N ALA A 438 30.53 -6.23 -17.53
CA ALA A 438 31.14 -6.75 -16.32
C ALA A 438 30.09 -7.17 -15.27
N LYS A 439 28.92 -6.52 -15.28
CA LYS A 439 27.74 -6.89 -14.49
C LYS A 439 26.87 -8.00 -15.12
N GLY A 440 27.28 -8.55 -16.27
CA GLY A 440 26.66 -9.73 -16.88
C GLY A 440 25.38 -9.49 -17.70
N PHE A 441 25.06 -8.24 -18.03
CA PHE A 441 23.92 -7.89 -18.89
C PHE A 441 24.28 -8.08 -20.37
N LYS A 442 23.28 -8.21 -21.25
CA LYS A 442 23.47 -8.36 -22.71
C LYS A 442 23.44 -7.04 -23.46
N THR A 443 22.91 -5.99 -22.86
CA THR A 443 22.95 -4.63 -23.40
C THR A 443 23.03 -3.59 -22.29
N ALA A 444 23.63 -2.43 -22.60
CA ALA A 444 23.61 -1.27 -21.72
C ALA A 444 22.19 -0.82 -21.32
N PHE A 445 21.18 -1.06 -22.16
CA PHE A 445 19.79 -0.76 -21.82
C PHE A 445 19.17 -1.78 -20.85
N GLU A 446 19.50 -3.07 -20.99
CA GLU A 446 19.05 -4.11 -20.04
C GLU A 446 19.62 -3.87 -18.63
N TYR A 447 20.86 -3.38 -18.52
CA TYR A 447 21.41 -2.89 -17.25
C TYR A 447 20.70 -1.61 -16.77
N TRP A 448 20.52 -0.63 -17.67
CA TRP A 448 19.83 0.63 -17.36
C TRP A 448 18.41 0.41 -16.82
N SER A 449 17.62 -0.51 -17.38
CA SER A 449 16.20 -0.65 -17.05
C SER A 449 15.91 -1.54 -15.83
N GLN A 450 16.91 -2.17 -15.21
CA GLN A 450 16.73 -2.95 -13.98
C GLN A 450 16.12 -2.10 -12.85
N PHE A 451 15.44 -2.72 -11.89
CA PHE A 451 14.91 -2.02 -10.71
C PHE A 451 15.94 -1.12 -10.03
N GLU A 452 17.14 -1.67 -9.80
CA GLU A 452 18.29 -1.00 -9.19
C GLU A 452 19.28 -0.45 -10.24
N GLY A 453 18.85 -0.31 -11.50
CA GLY A 453 19.66 0.24 -12.57
C GLY A 453 19.93 1.73 -12.36
N PRO A 454 20.97 2.29 -13.03
CA PRO A 454 21.37 3.69 -12.87
C PRO A 454 20.28 4.75 -13.09
N TRP A 455 19.22 4.40 -13.83
CA TRP A 455 18.05 5.25 -14.04
C TRP A 455 17.42 5.75 -12.73
N ARG A 456 17.46 4.93 -11.66
CA ARG A 456 16.77 5.19 -10.38
C ARG A 456 17.38 6.40 -9.67
N ASP A 457 18.70 6.43 -9.61
CA ASP A 457 19.44 7.51 -8.96
C ASP A 457 19.55 8.75 -9.86
N VAL A 458 19.62 8.57 -11.19
CA VAL A 458 19.45 9.68 -12.16
C VAL A 458 18.08 10.35 -12.02
N PHE A 459 17.00 9.57 -11.88
CA PHE A 459 15.64 10.08 -11.67
C PHE A 459 15.57 10.90 -10.37
N ALA A 460 16.11 10.37 -9.26
CA ALA A 460 16.14 11.07 -7.98
C ALA A 460 16.94 12.37 -8.06
N ALA A 461 18.17 12.33 -8.59
CA ALA A 461 19.04 13.50 -8.72
C ALA A 461 18.43 14.58 -9.63
N PHE A 462 17.84 14.19 -10.76
CA PHE A 462 17.17 15.13 -11.67
C PHE A 462 16.01 15.85 -10.99
N TRP A 463 15.11 15.11 -10.33
CA TRP A 463 13.93 15.71 -9.72
C TRP A 463 14.25 16.53 -8.47
N SER A 464 15.28 16.18 -7.70
CA SER A 464 15.79 17.02 -6.62
C SER A 464 16.36 18.32 -7.18
N ALA A 465 17.25 18.28 -8.19
CA ALA A 465 17.82 19.49 -8.80
C ALA A 465 16.74 20.40 -9.44
N VAL A 466 15.71 19.82 -10.06
CA VAL A 466 14.57 20.56 -10.61
C VAL A 466 13.73 21.23 -9.51
N ARG A 467 13.44 20.51 -8.41
CA ARG A 467 12.75 21.06 -7.24
C ARG A 467 13.55 22.24 -6.67
N ASP A 468 14.82 22.00 -6.34
CA ASP A 468 15.66 22.93 -5.59
C ASP A 468 15.95 24.22 -6.38
N LYS A 469 15.82 24.20 -7.72
CA LYS A 469 16.04 25.35 -8.61
C LYS A 469 14.78 26.08 -9.08
N LEU A 470 13.62 25.41 -9.16
CA LEU A 470 12.39 25.95 -9.78
C LEU A 470 11.15 25.93 -8.88
N ALA A 471 11.22 25.28 -7.72
CA ALA A 471 10.11 25.09 -6.79
C ALA A 471 10.43 25.63 -5.39
N ASP A 472 9.39 25.76 -4.57
CA ASP A 472 9.55 25.96 -3.13
C ASP A 472 9.05 24.70 -2.40
N PRO A 473 9.87 23.97 -1.64
CA PRO A 473 9.44 22.79 -0.91
C PRO A 473 8.83 23.09 0.49
N HIS A 474 8.81 24.36 0.92
CA HIS A 474 8.48 24.76 2.29
C HIS A 474 7.26 25.70 2.37
N ASP A 475 7.00 26.52 1.36
CA ASP A 475 5.80 27.40 1.29
C ASP A 475 4.68 26.74 0.46
N ASP A 476 3.62 26.26 1.13
CA ASP A 476 2.46 25.63 0.48
C ASP A 476 1.50 26.63 -0.20
N SER A 477 1.65 27.92 0.09
CA SER A 477 0.94 29.02 -0.57
C SER A 477 1.61 29.46 -1.87
N ALA A 478 2.88 29.11 -2.08
CA ALA A 478 3.64 29.48 -3.27
C ALA A 478 3.06 28.87 -4.55
N ASN A 479 3.07 29.64 -5.64
CA ASN A 479 2.56 29.16 -6.93
C ASN A 479 3.45 28.06 -7.55
N ASN A 480 4.69 27.94 -7.09
CA ASN A 480 5.63 26.87 -7.42
C ASN A 480 5.86 25.87 -6.27
N TYR A 481 4.95 25.76 -5.30
CA TYR A 481 5.08 24.77 -4.22
C TYR A 481 5.37 23.36 -4.77
N TRP A 482 6.31 22.64 -4.16
CA TRP A 482 6.63 21.25 -4.50
C TRP A 482 5.68 20.27 -3.80
N GLY A 483 4.40 20.45 -4.09
CA GLY A 483 3.28 19.67 -3.57
C GLY A 483 1.97 20.17 -4.20
N SER A 484 0.83 19.67 -3.75
CA SER A 484 -0.51 20.19 -4.13
C SER A 484 -0.74 20.41 -5.64
N PRO A 485 -0.87 19.36 -6.47
CA PRO A 485 -0.96 19.47 -7.94
C PRO A 485 -2.10 20.35 -8.47
N ARG A 486 -3.13 20.58 -7.65
CA ARG A 486 -4.26 21.48 -7.95
C ARG A 486 -3.82 22.94 -7.98
N THR A 487 -3.12 23.42 -6.96
CA THR A 487 -2.62 24.79 -6.86
C THR A 487 -1.33 24.94 -7.65
N SER A 488 -0.30 24.15 -7.36
CA SER A 488 1.05 24.30 -7.91
C SER A 488 1.14 24.29 -9.45
N ASN A 489 1.85 25.27 -9.98
CA ASN A 489 2.17 25.38 -11.41
C ASN A 489 3.25 24.37 -11.85
N ILE A 490 4.13 23.94 -10.94
CA ILE A 490 5.21 22.99 -11.26
C ILE A 490 4.88 21.54 -10.91
N PHE A 491 4.29 21.29 -9.74
CA PHE A 491 4.08 19.94 -9.21
C PHE A 491 2.81 19.28 -9.74
N ASN A 492 2.62 19.28 -11.06
CA ASN A 492 1.48 18.66 -11.71
C ASN A 492 1.89 17.90 -12.98
N LYS A 493 1.05 16.94 -13.39
CA LYS A 493 1.26 16.09 -14.56
C LYS A 493 1.79 16.81 -15.81
N VAL A 494 1.23 17.97 -16.14
CA VAL A 494 1.55 18.68 -17.38
C VAL A 494 2.98 19.23 -17.30
N SER A 495 3.27 19.99 -16.25
CA SER A 495 4.60 20.62 -16.06
C SER A 495 5.69 19.58 -15.85
N LEU A 496 5.46 18.54 -15.04
CA LEU A 496 6.43 17.46 -14.82
C LEU A 496 6.72 16.68 -16.12
N THR A 497 5.70 16.38 -16.94
CA THR A 497 5.96 15.72 -18.25
C THR A 497 6.73 16.64 -19.21
N ILE A 498 6.45 17.95 -19.23
CA ILE A 498 7.18 18.92 -20.06
C ILE A 498 8.65 19.00 -19.65
N LEU A 499 8.93 19.16 -18.36
CA LEU A 499 10.30 19.29 -17.83
C LEU A 499 11.14 18.05 -18.14
N ALA A 500 10.61 16.85 -17.92
CA ALA A 500 11.31 15.61 -18.25
C ALA A 500 11.57 15.47 -19.77
N ALA A 501 10.57 15.77 -20.61
CA ALA A 501 10.72 15.66 -22.06
C ALA A 501 11.69 16.70 -22.65
N ASP A 502 11.66 17.93 -22.14
CA ASP A 502 12.54 19.03 -22.58
C ASP A 502 14.00 18.83 -22.09
N PHE A 503 14.22 18.22 -20.93
CA PHE A 503 15.56 17.79 -20.50
C PHE A 503 16.17 16.74 -21.44
N PHE A 504 15.41 15.68 -21.78
CA PHE A 504 15.87 14.70 -22.77
C PHE A 504 16.03 15.31 -24.18
N GLN A 505 15.25 16.34 -24.53
CA GLN A 505 15.47 17.12 -25.76
C GLN A 505 16.81 17.86 -25.71
N TYR A 506 17.10 18.56 -24.60
CA TYR A 506 18.37 19.25 -24.39
C TYR A 506 19.56 18.31 -24.50
N LEU A 507 19.54 17.14 -23.82
CA LEU A 507 20.59 16.11 -23.95
C LEU A 507 20.76 15.66 -25.42
N CYS A 508 19.65 15.49 -26.15
CA CYS A 508 19.68 15.13 -27.57
C CYS A 508 20.24 16.23 -28.48
N GLU A 509 19.94 17.51 -28.20
CA GLU A 509 20.36 18.69 -28.97
C GLU A 509 21.86 18.98 -28.72
N ARG A 510 22.31 18.91 -27.47
CA ARG A 510 23.72 19.07 -27.06
C ARG A 510 24.59 17.82 -27.30
N ARG A 511 23.97 16.68 -27.60
CA ARG A 511 24.61 15.37 -27.87
C ARG A 511 25.31 14.73 -26.66
N LEU A 512 24.73 14.93 -25.48
CA LEU A 512 25.31 14.53 -24.20
C LEU A 512 24.88 13.10 -23.80
N GLY A 513 25.84 12.31 -23.33
CA GLY A 513 25.59 11.16 -22.48
C GLY A 513 25.60 11.56 -21.00
N ILE A 514 25.29 10.62 -20.11
CA ILE A 514 25.41 10.82 -18.65
C ILE A 514 26.68 10.07 -18.19
N SER A 515 27.62 10.77 -17.56
CA SER A 515 28.85 10.16 -17.05
C SER A 515 28.61 9.47 -15.71
N SER A 516 27.98 10.17 -14.76
CA SER A 516 27.63 9.65 -13.44
C SER A 516 26.39 10.34 -12.85
N VAL A 517 25.89 9.86 -11.71
CA VAL A 517 24.73 10.46 -11.03
C VAL A 517 25.06 11.88 -10.53
N GLU A 518 26.29 12.09 -10.08
CA GLU A 518 26.81 13.37 -9.57
C GLU A 518 26.88 14.45 -10.66
N SER A 519 26.90 14.06 -11.94
CA SER A 519 26.84 15.01 -13.07
C SER A 519 25.45 15.60 -13.31
N ILE A 520 24.38 15.01 -12.76
CA ILE A 520 23.00 15.39 -13.06
C ILE A 520 22.66 16.82 -12.59
N PRO A 521 23.03 17.29 -11.38
CA PRO A 521 22.80 18.67 -10.98
C PRO A 521 23.44 19.68 -11.94
N GLN A 522 24.69 19.45 -12.37
CA GLN A 522 25.37 20.31 -13.34
C GLN A 522 24.65 20.29 -14.71
N LEU A 523 24.21 19.12 -15.19
CA LEU A 523 23.45 19.02 -16.44
C LEU A 523 22.09 19.73 -16.36
N VAL A 524 21.45 19.77 -15.17
CA VAL A 524 20.24 20.56 -14.91
C VAL A 524 20.57 22.05 -14.85
N ASP A 525 21.74 22.43 -14.32
CA ASP A 525 22.19 23.82 -14.30
C ASP A 525 22.45 24.37 -15.71
N GLU A 526 23.15 23.61 -16.56
CA GLU A 526 23.42 23.95 -17.97
C GLU A 526 22.16 23.87 -18.86
N TRP A 527 21.17 23.04 -18.51
CA TRP A 527 19.87 23.00 -19.18
C TRP A 527 19.00 24.22 -18.85
N LEU A 528 19.09 24.71 -17.60
CA LEU A 528 18.35 25.85 -17.08
C LEU A 528 19.19 27.14 -17.05
N GLU A 529 20.21 27.25 -17.89
CA GLU A 529 21.06 28.44 -18.00
C GLU A 529 20.21 29.66 -18.40
N GLY A 530 20.31 30.74 -17.61
CA GLY A 530 19.54 31.98 -17.81
C GLY A 530 18.04 31.92 -17.46
N VAL A 531 17.50 30.73 -17.13
CA VAL A 531 16.08 30.57 -16.74
C VAL A 531 15.82 31.28 -15.40
N ASN A 532 14.77 32.10 -15.36
CA ASN A 532 14.32 32.75 -14.14
C ASN A 532 13.72 31.70 -13.18
N THR A 533 14.30 31.55 -11.98
CA THR A 533 13.87 30.57 -10.96
C THR A 533 12.41 30.76 -10.54
N SER A 534 11.92 32.00 -10.53
CA SER A 534 10.52 32.34 -10.25
C SER A 534 9.56 32.13 -11.43
N TYR A 535 9.96 31.46 -12.53
CA TYR A 535 9.08 31.20 -13.69
C TYR A 535 7.75 30.55 -13.29
N PHE A 536 7.80 29.56 -12.40
CA PHE A 536 6.61 28.87 -11.89
C PHE A 536 5.93 29.62 -10.73
N ASN A 537 6.65 30.48 -9.99
CA ASN A 537 6.10 31.23 -8.85
C ASN A 537 5.32 32.49 -9.29
N ARG A 538 4.47 32.33 -10.29
CA ARG A 538 3.65 33.41 -10.87
C ARG A 538 2.20 32.99 -10.79
N GLY A 539 1.31 33.89 -10.37
CA GLY A 539 -0.12 33.63 -10.36
C GLY A 539 -0.66 33.44 -11.78
N TRP A 540 -0.63 32.20 -12.30
CA TRP A 540 -1.11 31.86 -13.66
C TRP A 540 -2.63 31.94 -13.80
N ASP A 541 -3.34 32.21 -12.70
CA ASP A 541 -4.80 32.34 -12.61
C ASP A 541 -5.51 31.18 -13.35
N LEU A 542 -5.48 30.01 -12.72
CA LEU A 542 -6.01 28.76 -13.28
C LEU A 542 -7.34 28.34 -12.63
N GLU A 543 -8.00 29.25 -11.92
CA GLU A 543 -9.26 28.95 -11.26
C GLU A 543 -10.36 28.59 -12.28
N GLY A 544 -11.06 27.47 -12.01
CA GLY A 544 -12.03 26.88 -12.92
C GLY A 544 -11.45 26.20 -14.17
N VAL A 545 -10.12 26.18 -14.36
CA VAL A 545 -9.47 25.71 -15.59
C VAL A 545 -8.84 24.32 -15.41
N ARG A 546 -9.16 23.38 -16.30
CA ARG A 546 -8.53 22.05 -16.32
C ARG A 546 -7.13 22.13 -16.95
N LYS A 547 -6.07 21.92 -16.16
CA LYS A 547 -4.67 21.91 -16.64
C LYS A 547 -4.44 20.87 -17.76
N ASP A 548 -4.97 19.64 -17.60
CA ASP A 548 -4.74 18.48 -18.47
C ASP A 548 -5.64 18.42 -19.75
N THR A 549 -5.87 19.53 -20.45
CA THR A 549 -6.55 19.52 -21.78
C THR A 549 -5.54 19.47 -22.94
N PRO A 550 -5.85 18.82 -24.08
CA PRO A 550 -4.91 18.70 -25.20
C PRO A 550 -4.32 20.04 -25.69
N GLY A 551 -5.17 21.04 -25.93
CA GLY A 551 -4.75 22.35 -26.42
C GLY A 551 -3.95 23.17 -25.40
N ARG A 552 -4.28 23.07 -24.10
CA ARG A 552 -3.52 23.76 -23.03
C ARG A 552 -2.14 23.14 -22.81
N ARG A 553 -2.05 21.81 -22.84
CA ARG A 553 -0.77 21.09 -22.75
C ARG A 553 0.19 21.47 -23.89
N LYS A 554 -0.31 21.54 -25.12
CA LYS A 554 0.44 22.06 -26.28
C LYS A 554 0.93 23.49 -26.03
N GLN A 555 0.03 24.37 -25.56
CA GLN A 555 0.36 25.76 -25.24
C GLN A 555 1.47 25.84 -24.19
N TRP A 556 1.36 25.12 -23.07
CA TRP A 556 2.35 25.14 -21.99
C TRP A 556 3.71 24.57 -22.44
N ALA A 557 3.72 23.47 -23.19
CA ALA A 557 4.95 22.89 -23.75
C ALA A 557 5.65 23.89 -24.70
N LYS A 558 4.88 24.59 -25.53
CA LYS A 558 5.38 25.64 -26.41
C LYS A 558 5.98 26.82 -25.62
N LEU A 559 5.21 27.39 -24.68
CA LEU A 559 5.67 28.54 -23.87
C LEU A 559 6.95 28.22 -23.10
N TRP A 560 7.05 27.01 -22.52
CA TRP A 560 8.26 26.54 -21.85
C TRP A 560 9.44 26.41 -22.82
N SER A 561 9.28 25.67 -23.93
CA SER A 561 10.40 25.38 -24.83
C SER A 561 10.90 26.63 -25.57
N GLU A 562 10.01 27.56 -25.93
CA GLU A 562 10.40 28.86 -26.51
C GLU A 562 11.18 29.69 -25.48
N TYR A 563 10.67 29.86 -24.26
CA TYR A 563 11.33 30.63 -23.21
C TYR A 563 12.66 30.02 -22.75
N ARG A 564 12.71 28.70 -22.54
CA ARG A 564 13.93 27.99 -22.08
C ARG A 564 15.01 27.92 -23.17
N LYS A 565 14.67 28.17 -24.45
CA LYS A 565 15.66 28.32 -25.54
C LYS A 565 16.18 29.75 -25.69
N ASP A 566 15.42 30.75 -25.25
CA ASP A 566 15.77 32.17 -25.32
C ASP A 566 15.17 32.92 -24.12
N PRO A 567 15.83 32.91 -22.94
CA PRO A 567 15.24 33.35 -21.68
C PRO A 567 15.19 34.88 -21.48
N ASP A 568 15.30 35.67 -22.55
CA ASP A 568 15.23 37.14 -22.52
C ASP A 568 13.92 37.68 -21.92
N ARG A 569 12.78 37.05 -22.25
CA ARG A 569 11.47 37.54 -21.81
C ARG A 569 10.51 36.45 -21.37
N LEU A 570 10.07 36.54 -20.11
CA LEU A 570 9.03 35.66 -19.55
C LEU A 570 7.73 35.68 -20.38
N PRO A 571 7.13 34.50 -20.65
CA PRO A 571 5.79 34.40 -21.26
C PRO A 571 4.74 35.19 -20.49
N ARG A 572 3.74 35.73 -21.18
CA ARG A 572 2.68 36.50 -20.52
C ARG A 572 1.74 35.56 -19.76
N VAL A 573 1.30 35.98 -18.58
CA VAL A 573 0.47 35.18 -17.67
C VAL A 573 -0.85 34.73 -18.32
N ASP A 574 -1.48 35.62 -19.10
CA ASP A 574 -2.73 35.34 -19.81
C ASP A 574 -2.62 34.19 -20.84
N GLN A 575 -1.41 33.88 -21.31
CA GLN A 575 -1.18 32.81 -22.28
C GLN A 575 -1.32 31.40 -21.69
N TYR A 576 -1.22 31.22 -20.36
CA TYR A 576 -1.36 29.90 -19.72
C TYR A 576 -2.82 29.43 -19.62
N ARG A 577 -3.79 30.36 -19.64
CA ARG A 577 -5.23 30.03 -19.70
C ARG A 577 -5.67 29.58 -21.10
N LEU A 578 -4.96 30.01 -22.16
CA LEU A 578 -5.30 29.71 -23.55
C LEU A 578 -5.12 28.23 -23.92
N GLU A 579 -5.87 27.79 -24.94
CA GLU A 579 -5.69 26.49 -25.58
C GLU A 579 -5.27 26.68 -27.04
N MET A 580 -4.22 26.00 -27.47
CA MET A 580 -3.93 25.89 -28.90
C MET A 580 -5.06 25.08 -29.57
N LYS A 581 -5.59 25.59 -30.68
CA LYS A 581 -6.44 24.81 -31.57
C LYS A 581 -5.60 23.74 -32.27
N ASP A 582 -6.21 22.59 -32.53
CA ASP A 582 -5.56 21.45 -33.20
C ASP A 582 -5.20 21.73 -34.67
#